data_AF-A0A951M1Y5-F1
#
_entry.id   AF-A0A951M1Y5-F1
#
_cell.length_a   1.000
_cell.length_b   1.000
_cell.length_c   1.000
_cell.angle_alpha   90.00
_cell.angle_beta   90.00
_cell.angle_gamma   90.00
#
_symmetry.space_group_name_H-M   'P 1'
#
loop_
_entity.id
_entity.type
_entity.pdbx_description
1 polymer ?
#
loop_
_entity_poly.entity_id
_entity_poly.type
_entity_poly.pdbx_seq_one_letter_code
_entity_poly.pdbx_strand_id
1 'polypeptide(L)'
;PHTHANASEEREIAEIERSEREQDEALEPVEFENKTVSQFRPLAPHTTQKEQDMSKKQNATAYASETEFAGADEQMEQTGAPVVPLAFTNTLRALKQHVDPNLVKSREGWRDRNGNTHMVEYIEWHTVADILDRVAPTWSHAVRNIVAIGEMVAVTAAITIDGVTREGVGTGTAESEMGIKKAEHDALKRAAVKFGIARELYQRESEVIEKEGTAPQSEFPRDPLAKSMADLVTPKQLGMIRALAREAGVEVEEECQSVLRCKTEELSKRAASSFIDHLKGLGQEATTGGMRRAS
;
A
#
# COMPACT_ATOMS: atom_id res chain seq x y z
N PRO A 1 -26.90 7.01 -32.25
CA PRO A 1 -27.19 6.71 -30.84
C PRO A 1 -25.88 6.60 -30.05
N HIS A 2 -25.33 7.74 -29.63
CA HIS A 2 -24.09 7.79 -28.86
C HIS A 2 -24.20 8.82 -27.73
N THR A 3 -23.40 8.54 -26.69
CA THR A 3 -22.97 9.37 -25.56
C THR A 3 -23.90 9.50 -24.35
N HIS A 4 -23.76 8.58 -23.39
CA HIS A 4 -23.94 8.82 -21.96
C HIS A 4 -22.96 7.94 -21.17
N ALA A 5 -21.71 8.40 -20.99
CA ALA A 5 -20.75 7.76 -20.09
C ALA A 5 -19.79 8.72 -19.36
N ASN A 6 -19.77 10.03 -19.65
CA ASN A 6 -18.78 10.95 -19.05
C ASN A 6 -19.30 11.81 -17.88
N ALA A 7 -20.57 11.64 -17.47
CA ALA A 7 -21.18 12.55 -16.49
C ALA A 7 -20.76 12.31 -15.02
N SER A 8 -20.11 11.19 -14.71
CA SER A 8 -19.68 10.85 -13.35
C SER A 8 -18.24 11.28 -13.05
N GLU A 9 -17.32 11.16 -14.00
CA GLU A 9 -15.92 11.62 -13.82
C GLU A 9 -15.82 13.16 -13.84
N GLU A 10 -16.64 13.84 -14.65
CA GLU A 10 -16.67 15.32 -14.68
C GLU A 10 -17.21 15.93 -13.38
N ARG A 11 -18.03 15.19 -12.61
CA ARG A 11 -18.56 15.67 -11.32
C ARG A 11 -17.53 15.53 -10.19
N GLU A 12 -16.72 14.47 -10.22
CA GLU A 12 -15.68 14.24 -9.21
C GLU A 12 -14.53 15.26 -9.35
N ILE A 13 -14.18 15.65 -10.58
CA ILE A 13 -13.19 16.71 -10.84
C ILE A 13 -13.72 18.09 -10.45
N ALA A 14 -14.98 18.39 -10.77
CA ALA A 14 -15.58 19.69 -10.47
C ALA A 14 -15.77 19.93 -8.95
N GLU A 15 -15.98 18.88 -8.15
CA GLU A 15 -16.15 19.01 -6.70
C GLU A 15 -14.80 19.23 -5.98
N ILE A 16 -13.70 18.71 -6.55
CA ILE A 16 -12.33 18.97 -6.09
C ILE A 16 -11.88 20.39 -6.43
N GLU A 17 -12.11 20.87 -7.66
CA GLU A 17 -11.76 22.24 -8.06
C GLU A 17 -12.53 23.31 -7.27
N ARG A 18 -13.76 23.01 -6.84
CA ARG A 18 -14.57 23.96 -6.06
C ARG A 18 -14.08 24.09 -4.61
N SER A 19 -13.49 23.04 -4.06
CA SER A 19 -12.88 23.03 -2.72
C SER A 19 -11.57 23.82 -2.66
N GLU A 20 -10.83 23.93 -3.77
CA GLU A 20 -9.57 24.69 -3.82
C GLU A 20 -9.82 26.19 -4.04
N ARG A 21 -10.87 26.57 -4.78
CA ARG A 21 -11.18 27.98 -5.06
C ARG A 21 -11.67 28.78 -3.85
N GLU A 22 -12.21 28.13 -2.82
CA GLU A 22 -12.65 28.80 -1.58
C GLU A 22 -11.50 29.04 -0.58
N GLN A 23 -10.29 28.49 -0.82
CA GLN A 23 -9.13 28.68 0.06
C GLN A 23 -8.21 29.83 -0.37
N ASP A 24 -8.31 30.31 -1.62
CA ASP A 24 -7.41 31.34 -2.17
C ASP A 24 -7.95 32.79 -2.06
N GLU A 25 -9.18 33.01 -1.57
CA GLU A 25 -9.83 34.33 -1.60
C GLU A 25 -9.74 35.14 -0.29
N ALA A 26 -8.74 34.86 0.57
CA ALA A 26 -8.58 35.54 1.85
C ALA A 26 -7.15 36.03 2.14
N LEU A 27 -6.54 36.78 1.22
CA LEU A 27 -5.35 37.60 1.53
C LEU A 27 -5.42 38.96 0.82
N GLU A 28 -5.75 40.00 1.58
CA GLU A 28 -5.57 41.38 1.13
C GLU A 28 -4.08 41.77 1.09
N PRO A 29 -3.63 42.60 0.12
CA PRO A 29 -2.23 42.99 0.01
C PRO A 29 -1.91 44.15 0.95
N VAL A 30 -0.94 43.95 1.85
CA VAL A 30 -0.31 45.02 2.63
C VAL A 30 0.88 45.55 1.84
N GLU A 31 0.79 46.82 1.41
CA GLU A 31 1.89 47.58 0.83
C GLU A 31 3.01 47.79 1.86
N PHE A 32 4.26 47.50 1.49
CA PHE A 32 5.42 47.99 2.23
C PHE A 32 6.44 48.67 1.30
N GLU A 33 6.67 49.94 1.62
CA GLU A 33 7.62 50.85 1.00
C GLU A 33 9.07 50.36 1.09
N ASN A 34 9.77 50.38 -0.04
CA ASN A 34 11.22 50.18 -0.10
C ASN A 34 11.97 51.44 0.34
N LYS A 35 12.76 51.34 1.42
CA LYS A 35 13.85 52.26 1.72
C LYS A 35 15.21 51.56 1.68
N THR A 36 16.12 52.27 1.04
CA THR A 36 17.46 51.90 0.58
C THR A 36 18.52 51.88 1.70
N VAL A 37 19.64 51.19 1.39
CA VAL A 37 21.03 51.34 1.88
C VAL A 37 21.48 50.38 3.01
N SER A 38 22.33 49.40 2.71
CA SER A 38 23.80 49.54 2.88
C SER A 38 24.60 48.25 2.62
N GLN A 39 25.57 48.40 1.72
CA GLN A 39 26.90 47.76 1.60
C GLN A 39 27.27 46.59 2.54
N PHE A 40 27.65 45.44 1.96
CA PHE A 40 28.87 44.72 2.38
C PHE A 40 29.50 43.94 1.20
N ARG A 41 30.83 43.95 1.18
CA ARG A 41 31.76 43.47 0.13
C ARG A 41 32.01 41.94 0.21
N PRO A 42 32.50 41.28 -0.86
CA PRO A 42 32.69 39.84 -0.96
C PRO A 42 34.12 39.39 -0.61
N LEU A 43 34.27 38.13 -0.20
CA LEU A 43 35.57 37.42 -0.07
C LEU A 43 35.47 36.03 -0.69
N ALA A 44 36.46 35.70 -1.51
CA ALA A 44 36.78 34.40 -2.12
C ALA A 44 38.30 34.13 -1.85
N PRO A 45 38.97 33.06 -2.34
CA PRO A 45 38.69 31.61 -2.34
C PRO A 45 39.93 30.72 -1.94
N HIS A 46 39.75 29.37 -1.95
CA HIS A 46 40.71 28.23 -2.15
C HIS A 46 41.92 27.92 -1.23
N THR A 47 42.07 26.63 -0.84
CA THR A 47 43.23 25.69 -0.96
C THR A 47 42.93 24.42 -0.11
N THR A 48 42.93 23.14 -0.50
CA THR A 48 43.75 22.19 -1.30
C THR A 48 44.95 21.55 -0.56
N GLN A 49 44.77 20.29 -0.14
CA GLN A 49 45.67 19.10 -0.08
C GLN A 49 47.10 19.15 0.51
N LYS A 50 47.35 18.24 1.47
CA LYS A 50 48.58 17.47 1.86
C LYS A 50 48.37 17.00 3.32
N GLU A 51 48.58 15.78 3.83
CA GLU A 51 49.57 14.67 3.78
C GLU A 51 48.80 13.38 4.20
N GLN A 52 48.89 12.17 3.65
CA GLN A 52 49.97 11.18 3.45
C GLN A 52 50.69 10.61 4.70
N ASP A 53 50.34 9.34 4.96
CA ASP A 53 51.20 8.17 5.25
C ASP A 53 51.67 7.78 6.67
N MET A 54 51.81 6.44 6.79
CA MET A 54 52.54 5.60 7.78
C MET A 54 51.69 4.94 8.88
N SER A 55 51.76 3.64 9.19
CA SER A 55 52.55 2.54 8.64
C SER A 55 51.98 1.19 9.12
N LYS A 56 52.09 0.16 8.26
CA LYS A 56 51.81 -1.25 8.55
C LYS A 56 53.04 -1.94 9.14
N LYS A 57 52.76 -3.06 9.83
CA LYS A 57 53.60 -4.22 10.20
C LYS A 57 54.26 -4.20 11.57
N GLN A 58 53.94 -5.26 12.32
CA GLN A 58 54.81 -6.23 13.01
C GLN A 58 53.94 -6.88 14.11
N ASN A 59 53.96 -8.17 14.43
CA ASN A 59 54.61 -9.37 13.90
C ASN A 59 53.82 -10.55 14.49
N ALA A 60 53.69 -11.63 13.72
CA ALA A 60 53.21 -12.91 14.20
C ALA A 60 54.27 -13.60 15.08
N THR A 61 53.86 -14.27 16.15
CA THR A 61 54.57 -15.43 16.72
C THR A 61 53.57 -16.35 17.41
N ALA A 62 53.52 -17.59 16.93
CA ALA A 62 52.84 -18.73 17.52
C ALA A 62 53.73 -19.38 18.60
N TYR A 63 53.14 -20.00 19.62
CA TYR A 63 53.19 -21.46 19.89
C TYR A 63 52.47 -21.80 21.21
N ALA A 64 51.96 -23.03 21.22
CA ALA A 64 50.94 -23.62 22.07
C ALA A 64 51.43 -24.25 23.39
N SER A 65 50.48 -24.91 24.08
CA SER A 65 50.52 -25.81 25.28
C SER A 65 50.38 -25.09 26.63
N GLU A 66 49.54 -25.49 27.59
CA GLU A 66 48.77 -26.73 27.82
C GLU A 66 47.65 -26.49 28.87
N THR A 67 46.57 -27.24 28.69
CA THR A 67 45.50 -27.80 29.56
C THR A 67 45.45 -27.55 31.08
N GLU A 68 44.26 -27.16 31.61
CA GLU A 68 43.50 -27.72 32.78
C GLU A 68 42.31 -26.78 33.13
N PHE A 69 41.07 -27.12 32.77
CA PHE A 69 40.01 -27.74 33.59
C PHE A 69 39.60 -26.98 34.88
N ALA A 70 38.50 -26.22 34.82
CA ALA A 70 37.38 -26.19 35.80
C ALA A 70 36.66 -24.83 35.81
N GLY A 71 35.32 -24.85 35.91
CA GLY A 71 34.54 -23.76 36.50
C GLY A 71 33.58 -23.08 35.54
N ALA A 72 32.30 -23.35 35.75
CA ALA A 72 31.17 -22.68 35.15
C ALA A 72 31.23 -21.16 35.26
N ASP A 73 30.92 -20.47 34.15
CA ASP A 73 30.02 -19.33 34.13
C ASP A 73 29.62 -19.11 32.67
N GLU A 74 28.57 -19.81 32.25
CA GLU A 74 27.77 -19.40 31.11
C GLU A 74 27.15 -18.05 31.49
N GLN A 75 27.80 -16.97 31.08
CA GLN A 75 27.14 -15.67 30.97
C GLN A 75 26.10 -15.79 29.87
N MET A 76 24.92 -16.30 30.24
CA MET A 76 23.69 -16.00 29.53
C MET A 76 23.55 -14.49 29.53
N GLU A 77 23.86 -13.85 28.39
CA GLU A 77 23.27 -12.57 28.04
C GLU A 77 21.75 -12.76 28.08
N GLN A 78 21.18 -12.47 29.25
CA GLN A 78 19.77 -12.16 29.36
C GLN A 78 19.54 -10.95 28.48
N THR A 79 19.03 -11.19 27.28
CA THR A 79 18.35 -10.19 26.47
C THR A 79 17.21 -9.64 27.31
N GLY A 80 17.51 -8.65 28.14
CA GLY A 80 16.53 -7.96 28.96
C GLY A 80 15.42 -7.49 28.05
N ALA A 81 14.19 -7.92 28.32
CA ALA A 81 13.03 -7.36 27.66
C ALA A 81 13.15 -5.82 27.74
N PRO A 82 12.96 -5.09 26.63
CA PRO A 82 13.10 -3.65 26.65
C PRO A 82 12.17 -3.10 27.72
N VAL A 83 12.75 -2.54 28.78
CA VAL A 83 12.01 -1.94 29.89
C VAL A 83 11.32 -0.72 29.31
N VAL A 84 10.08 -0.91 28.89
CA VAL A 84 9.24 0.15 28.34
C VAL A 84 9.01 1.17 29.46
N PRO A 85 9.44 2.43 29.30
CA PRO A 85 9.22 3.44 30.33
C PRO A 85 7.73 3.57 30.67
N LEU A 86 7.38 3.73 31.95
CA LEU A 86 6.00 3.96 32.40
C LEU A 86 5.32 5.11 31.62
N ALA A 87 6.09 6.12 31.24
CA ALA A 87 5.65 7.22 30.38
C ALA A 87 5.08 6.73 29.03
N PHE A 88 5.79 5.84 28.33
CA PHE A 88 5.34 5.31 27.05
C PHE A 88 4.06 4.47 27.19
N THR A 89 3.88 3.74 28.30
CA THR A 89 2.63 2.99 28.51
C THR A 89 1.41 3.90 28.66
N ASN A 90 1.58 5.08 29.24
CA ASN A 90 0.53 6.09 29.33
C ASN A 90 0.25 6.72 27.96
N THR A 91 1.30 7.03 27.19
CA THR A 91 1.17 7.50 25.79
C THR A 91 0.38 6.50 24.96
N LEU A 92 0.73 5.21 25.01
CA LEU A 92 -0.01 4.16 24.31
C LEU A 92 -1.47 4.03 24.78
N ARG A 93 -1.74 4.25 26.07
CA ARG A 93 -3.12 4.22 26.58
C ARG A 93 -3.94 5.37 26.01
N ALA A 94 -3.35 6.56 25.92
CA ALA A 94 -4.01 7.73 25.32
C ALA A 94 -4.21 7.55 23.80
N LEU A 95 -3.21 7.03 23.08
CA LEU A 95 -3.32 6.77 21.64
C LEU A 95 -4.34 5.68 21.28
N LYS A 96 -4.71 4.80 22.23
CA LYS A 96 -5.74 3.76 22.07
C LYS A 96 -7.16 4.25 22.34
N GLN A 97 -7.35 5.50 22.76
CA GLN A 97 -8.69 6.04 22.95
C GLN A 97 -9.43 6.09 21.61
N HIS A 98 -10.74 5.86 21.66
CA HIS A 98 -11.60 5.95 20.47
C HIS A 98 -11.47 7.32 19.81
N VAL A 99 -11.39 7.33 18.49
CA VAL A 99 -11.41 8.57 17.72
C VAL A 99 -12.81 9.18 17.79
N ASP A 100 -12.87 10.52 17.84
CA ASP A 100 -14.13 11.26 17.76
C ASP A 100 -14.87 10.87 16.46
N PRO A 101 -16.14 10.43 16.53
CA PRO A 101 -16.93 10.07 15.35
C PRO A 101 -17.00 11.18 14.28
N ASN A 102 -16.89 12.45 14.66
CA ASN A 102 -16.93 13.57 13.70
C ASN A 102 -15.70 13.63 12.79
N LEU A 103 -14.60 12.99 13.19
CA LEU A 103 -13.35 12.92 12.42
C LEU A 103 -13.31 11.68 11.52
N VAL A 104 -14.26 10.76 11.69
CA VAL A 104 -14.37 9.54 10.88
C VAL A 104 -15.14 9.88 9.61
N LYS A 105 -14.52 9.58 8.47
CA LYS A 105 -15.12 9.70 7.15
C LYS A 105 -15.46 8.32 6.61
N SER A 106 -16.38 8.26 5.65
CA SER A 106 -16.77 7.02 4.99
C SER A 106 -16.56 7.15 3.49
N ARG A 107 -16.07 6.08 2.87
CA ARG A 107 -15.94 5.97 1.40
C ARG A 107 -16.46 4.64 0.91
N GLU A 108 -16.74 4.55 -0.38
CA GLU A 108 -16.99 3.25 -1.02
C GLU A 108 -15.74 2.38 -0.87
N GLY A 109 -15.89 1.23 -0.21
CA GLY A 109 -14.81 0.28 0.01
C GLY A 109 -14.81 -0.80 -1.04
N TRP A 110 -15.50 -1.90 -0.75
CA TRP A 110 -15.58 -3.08 -1.61
C TRP A 110 -17.02 -3.33 -2.04
N ARG A 111 -17.20 -4.04 -3.16
CA ARG A 111 -18.51 -4.51 -3.61
C ARG A 111 -18.62 -6.01 -3.39
N ASP A 112 -19.72 -6.43 -2.80
CA ASP A 112 -20.03 -7.85 -2.63
C ASP A 112 -20.47 -8.49 -3.95
N ARG A 113 -20.47 -9.84 -4.01
CA ARG A 113 -20.95 -10.65 -5.13
C ARG A 113 -22.38 -10.29 -5.56
N ASN A 114 -23.18 -9.82 -4.63
CA ASN A 114 -24.56 -9.38 -4.87
C ASN A 114 -24.65 -7.96 -5.47
N GLY A 115 -23.51 -7.29 -5.69
CA GLY A 115 -23.45 -5.93 -6.24
C GLY A 115 -23.64 -4.81 -5.21
N ASN A 116 -23.74 -5.14 -3.92
CA ASN A 116 -23.87 -4.16 -2.85
C ASN A 116 -22.52 -3.48 -2.57
N THR A 117 -22.51 -2.15 -2.48
CA THR A 117 -21.31 -1.39 -2.08
C THR A 117 -21.23 -1.29 -0.56
N HIS A 118 -20.15 -1.81 0.01
CA HIS A 118 -19.84 -1.69 1.44
C HIS A 118 -19.04 -0.42 1.68
N MET A 119 -19.52 0.40 2.61
CA MET A 119 -18.85 1.62 3.03
C MET A 119 -17.73 1.28 4.02
N VAL A 120 -16.55 1.83 3.80
CA VAL A 120 -15.39 1.69 4.68
C VAL A 120 -15.13 3.02 5.36
N GLU A 121 -15.07 2.96 6.69
CA GLU A 121 -14.74 4.09 7.54
C GLU A 121 -13.23 4.28 7.60
N TYR A 122 -12.78 5.53 7.56
CA TYR A 122 -11.38 5.90 7.63
C TYR A 122 -11.21 7.26 8.28
N ILE A 123 -9.97 7.56 8.67
CA ILE A 123 -9.56 8.89 9.09
C ILE A 123 -8.53 9.45 8.11
N GLU A 124 -8.50 10.77 8.03
CA GLU A 124 -7.53 11.50 7.22
C GLU A 124 -6.14 11.46 7.84
N TRP A 125 -5.11 11.62 7.01
CA TRP A 125 -3.72 11.56 7.46
C TRP A 125 -3.39 12.72 8.42
N HIS A 126 -3.92 13.92 8.17
CA HIS A 126 -3.69 15.08 9.02
C HIS A 126 -4.30 14.87 10.41
N THR A 127 -5.47 14.23 10.51
CA THR A 127 -6.07 13.87 11.80
C THR A 127 -5.17 12.92 12.61
N VAL A 128 -4.49 11.99 11.94
CA VAL A 128 -3.49 11.13 12.61
C VAL A 128 -2.32 11.97 13.13
N ALA A 129 -1.81 12.90 12.33
CA ALA A 129 -0.74 13.81 12.76
C ALA A 129 -1.18 14.68 13.95
N ASP A 130 -2.38 15.28 13.91
CA ASP A 130 -2.92 16.09 15.01
C ASP A 130 -3.05 15.30 16.32
N ILE A 131 -3.49 14.03 16.24
CA ILE A 131 -3.56 13.14 17.41
C ILE A 131 -2.15 12.87 17.96
N LEU A 132 -1.19 12.61 17.08
CA LEU A 132 0.21 12.36 17.46
C LEU A 132 0.85 13.60 18.09
N ASP A 133 0.66 14.79 17.52
CA ASP A 133 1.17 16.05 18.06
C ASP A 133 0.61 16.35 19.46
N ARG A 134 -0.69 16.08 19.67
CA ARG A 134 -1.35 16.31 20.95
C ARG A 134 -0.94 15.31 22.03
N VAL A 135 -0.80 14.02 21.69
CA VAL A 135 -0.62 12.94 22.67
C VAL A 135 0.85 12.57 22.85
N ALA A 136 1.65 12.65 21.80
CA ALA A 136 3.03 12.20 21.74
C ALA A 136 3.89 13.20 20.95
N PRO A 137 4.10 14.44 21.43
CA PRO A 137 4.79 15.51 20.69
C PRO A 137 6.26 15.18 20.34
N THR A 138 6.82 14.13 20.95
CA THR A 138 8.16 13.59 20.65
C THR A 138 8.18 12.66 19.44
N TRP A 139 7.03 12.45 18.78
CA TRP A 139 6.94 11.55 17.64
C TRP A 139 7.76 12.04 16.44
N SER A 140 8.18 11.11 15.61
CA SER A 140 8.86 11.42 14.35
C SER A 140 8.39 10.48 13.24
N HIS A 141 8.43 10.99 12.02
CA HIS A 141 8.08 10.28 10.80
C HIS A 141 9.30 10.17 9.88
N ALA A 142 9.51 8.99 9.30
CA ALA A 142 10.52 8.78 8.28
C ALA A 142 10.03 7.79 7.22
N VAL A 143 10.17 8.16 5.94
CA VAL A 143 9.99 7.22 4.83
C VAL A 143 11.24 6.35 4.73
N ARG A 144 11.08 5.05 4.95
CA ARG A 144 12.17 4.07 4.99
C ARG A 144 12.48 3.49 3.61
N ASN A 145 11.45 3.22 2.82
CA ASN A 145 11.59 2.55 1.54
C ASN A 145 10.47 2.94 0.59
N ILE A 146 10.79 3.04 -0.70
CA ILE A 146 9.82 3.26 -1.77
C ILE A 146 10.14 2.24 -2.86
N VAL A 147 9.19 1.36 -3.17
CA VAL A 147 9.34 0.29 -4.16
C VAL A 147 8.25 0.42 -5.21
N ALA A 148 8.63 0.58 -6.47
CA ALA A 148 7.71 0.47 -7.59
C ALA A 148 7.51 -1.00 -7.97
N ILE A 149 6.26 -1.45 -8.02
CA ILE A 149 5.84 -2.81 -8.38
C ILE A 149 4.81 -2.70 -9.51
N GLY A 150 5.29 -2.78 -10.76
CA GLY A 150 4.44 -2.57 -11.94
C GLY A 150 3.86 -1.15 -11.96
N GLU A 151 2.53 -1.05 -12.03
CA GLU A 151 1.77 0.21 -12.04
C GLU A 151 1.50 0.76 -10.62
N MET A 152 1.99 0.08 -9.58
CA MET A 152 1.80 0.47 -8.18
C MET A 152 3.12 0.89 -7.53
N VAL A 153 3.02 1.76 -6.53
CA VAL A 153 4.10 2.11 -5.62
C VAL A 153 3.74 1.67 -4.21
N ALA A 154 4.69 1.01 -3.54
CA ALA A 154 4.61 0.65 -2.14
C ALA A 154 5.60 1.51 -1.34
N VAL A 155 5.09 2.25 -0.37
CA VAL A 155 5.87 3.13 0.52
C VAL A 155 5.87 2.51 1.91
N THR A 156 7.06 2.36 2.50
CA THR A 156 7.23 1.97 3.90
C THR A 156 7.58 3.19 4.73
N ALA A 157 6.71 3.55 5.67
CA ALA A 157 6.91 4.66 6.61
C ALA A 157 7.13 4.13 8.03
N ALA A 158 7.99 4.79 8.78
CA ALA A 158 8.27 4.51 10.18
C ALA A 158 7.82 5.68 11.06
N ILE A 159 7.03 5.37 12.09
CA ILE A 159 6.73 6.29 13.19
C ILE A 159 7.56 5.86 14.40
N THR A 160 8.27 6.80 15.01
CA THR A 160 9.01 6.57 16.26
C THR A 160 8.44 7.46 17.36
N ILE A 161 8.08 6.87 18.51
CA ILE A 161 7.58 7.56 19.70
C ILE A 161 8.38 7.07 20.89
N ASP A 162 9.01 7.99 21.63
CA ASP A 162 9.83 7.70 22.82
C ASP A 162 10.79 6.51 22.65
N GLY A 163 11.45 6.43 21.48
CA GLY A 163 12.42 5.37 21.14
C GLY A 163 11.83 4.08 20.60
N VAL A 164 10.50 3.93 20.54
CA VAL A 164 9.84 2.77 19.93
C VAL A 164 9.42 3.11 18.51
N THR A 165 9.95 2.36 17.53
CA THR A 165 9.61 2.51 16.10
C THR A 165 8.63 1.43 15.65
N ARG A 166 7.59 1.81 14.91
CA ARG A 166 6.73 0.87 14.19
C ARG A 166 6.56 1.34 12.75
N GLU A 167 6.58 0.37 11.84
CA GLU A 167 6.52 0.64 10.41
C GLU A 167 5.15 0.30 9.83
N GLY A 168 4.73 1.02 8.81
CA GLY A 168 3.52 0.78 8.03
C GLY A 168 3.85 0.78 6.55
N VAL A 169 3.12 -0.01 5.77
CA VAL A 169 3.28 -0.09 4.31
C VAL A 169 2.01 0.40 3.66
N GLY A 170 2.10 1.47 2.88
CA GLY A 170 1.00 2.01 2.10
C GLY A 170 1.22 1.83 0.61
N THR A 171 0.13 1.81 -0.14
CA THR A 171 0.15 1.54 -1.59
C THR A 171 -0.63 2.58 -2.37
N GLY A 172 -0.16 2.91 -3.56
CA GLY A 172 -0.82 3.82 -4.49
C GLY A 172 -0.40 3.57 -5.94
N THR A 173 -0.97 4.32 -6.86
CA THR A 173 -0.61 4.25 -8.29
C THR A 173 0.75 4.91 -8.52
N ALA A 174 1.63 4.27 -9.30
CA ALA A 174 2.96 4.80 -9.59
C ALA A 174 2.94 5.91 -10.66
N GLU A 175 1.87 5.99 -11.46
CA GLU A 175 1.78 6.88 -12.63
C GLU A 175 1.46 8.34 -12.27
N SER A 176 1.04 8.61 -11.03
CA SER A 176 0.63 9.94 -10.59
C SER A 176 1.27 10.32 -9.26
N GLU A 177 1.64 11.59 -9.14
CA GLU A 177 2.09 12.17 -7.87
C GLU A 177 1.05 11.96 -6.77
N MET A 178 -0.23 12.08 -7.11
CA MET A 178 -1.35 11.80 -6.22
C MET A 178 -1.31 10.36 -5.68
N GLY A 179 -0.96 9.38 -6.51
CA GLY A 179 -0.80 8.00 -6.10
C GLY A 179 0.37 7.77 -5.15
N ILE A 180 1.51 8.44 -5.40
CA ILE A 180 2.68 8.38 -4.52
C ILE A 180 2.36 9.02 -3.16
N LYS A 181 1.75 10.20 -3.14
CA LYS A 181 1.29 10.88 -1.90
C LYS A 181 0.31 10.01 -1.13
N LYS A 182 -0.66 9.40 -1.81
CA LYS A 182 -1.61 8.47 -1.21
C LYS A 182 -0.91 7.27 -0.56
N ALA A 183 0.12 6.71 -1.20
CA ALA A 183 0.88 5.60 -0.65
C ALA A 183 1.61 5.99 0.65
N GLU A 184 2.23 7.16 0.70
CA GLU A 184 2.86 7.67 1.93
C GLU A 184 1.85 7.92 3.04
N HIS A 185 0.73 8.59 2.73
CA HIS A 185 -0.35 8.84 3.70
C HIS A 185 -0.91 7.53 4.26
N ASP A 186 -1.11 6.51 3.41
CA ASP A 186 -1.57 5.20 3.85
C ASP A 186 -0.52 4.49 4.74
N ALA A 187 0.77 4.62 4.39
CA ALA A 187 1.87 4.06 5.17
C ALA A 187 1.94 4.68 6.58
N LEU A 188 1.81 6.01 6.68
CA LEU A 188 1.73 6.75 7.94
C LEU A 188 0.57 6.24 8.79
N LYS A 189 -0.65 6.18 8.22
CA LYS A 189 -1.84 5.70 8.95
C LYS A 189 -1.66 4.26 9.44
N ARG A 190 -1.09 3.38 8.62
CA ARG A 190 -0.84 1.97 9.00
C ARG A 190 0.24 1.84 10.07
N ALA A 191 1.24 2.70 10.09
CA ALA A 191 2.22 2.75 11.18
C ALA A 191 1.56 3.22 12.48
N ALA A 192 0.72 4.26 12.42
CA ALA A 192 0.01 4.84 13.55
C ALA A 192 -0.99 3.86 14.20
N VAL A 193 -1.71 3.09 13.39
CA VAL A 193 -2.63 2.03 13.87
C VAL A 193 -1.92 1.01 14.74
N LYS A 194 -0.65 0.72 14.45
CA LYS A 194 0.12 -0.20 15.29
C LYS A 194 0.32 0.38 16.69
N PHE A 195 0.44 1.69 16.88
CA PHE A 195 0.49 2.30 18.21
C PHE A 195 -0.88 2.35 18.92
N GLY A 196 -1.97 2.19 18.17
CA GLY A 196 -3.34 2.10 18.70
C GLY A 196 -4.31 3.13 18.15
N ILE A 197 -3.83 4.09 17.35
CA ILE A 197 -4.66 5.16 16.78
C ILE A 197 -5.66 4.56 15.81
N ALA A 198 -6.96 4.85 16.00
CA ALA A 198 -8.05 4.43 15.12
C ALA A 198 -8.09 2.90 14.85
N ARG A 199 -7.57 2.10 15.78
CA ARG A 199 -7.48 0.64 15.64
C ARG A 199 -8.88 -0.01 15.59
N GLU A 200 -9.86 0.60 16.23
CA GLU A 200 -11.26 0.21 16.23
C GLU A 200 -11.88 0.21 14.83
N LEU A 201 -11.44 1.12 13.93
CA LEU A 201 -11.97 1.18 12.57
C LEU A 201 -11.57 -0.07 11.77
N TYR A 202 -10.32 -0.52 11.94
CA TYR A 202 -9.82 -1.75 11.31
C TYR A 202 -10.46 -3.01 11.90
N GLN A 203 -10.76 -3.02 13.21
CA GLN A 203 -11.47 -4.13 13.84
C GLN A 203 -12.90 -4.26 13.29
N ARG A 204 -13.64 -3.15 13.24
CA ARG A 204 -14.99 -3.11 12.68
C ARG A 204 -15.01 -3.55 11.22
N GLU A 205 -14.08 -3.05 10.41
CA GLU A 205 -13.94 -3.47 9.01
C GLU A 205 -13.67 -4.99 8.89
N SER A 206 -12.77 -5.53 9.72
CA SER A 206 -12.45 -6.97 9.71
C SER A 206 -13.66 -7.83 10.09
N GLU A 207 -14.43 -7.43 11.09
CA GLU A 207 -15.65 -8.14 11.50
C GLU A 207 -16.73 -8.13 10.41
N VAL A 208 -16.86 -7.02 9.67
CA VAL A 208 -17.78 -6.92 8.52
C VAL A 208 -17.34 -7.87 7.42
N ILE A 209 -16.04 -7.87 7.08
CA ILE A 209 -15.46 -8.76 6.06
C ILE A 209 -15.59 -10.24 6.45
N GLU A 210 -15.38 -10.61 7.73
CA GLU A 210 -15.52 -11.99 8.18
C GLU A 210 -16.98 -12.49 8.15
N LYS A 211 -17.95 -11.61 8.46
CA LYS A 211 -19.38 -11.95 8.44
C LYS A 211 -19.96 -12.03 7.03
N GLU A 212 -19.56 -11.10 6.17
CA GLU A 212 -20.14 -10.95 4.83
C GLU A 212 -19.31 -11.67 3.76
N GLY A 213 -18.11 -12.12 4.12
CA GLY A 213 -17.16 -12.76 3.21
C GLY A 213 -16.29 -11.73 2.49
N THR A 214 -15.00 -12.00 2.33
CA THR A 214 -14.17 -11.26 1.38
C THR A 214 -14.69 -11.57 -0.01
N ALA A 215 -15.11 -10.54 -0.78
CA ALA A 215 -15.36 -10.74 -2.21
C ALA A 215 -14.14 -11.44 -2.83
N PRO A 216 -14.32 -12.55 -3.59
CA PRO A 216 -13.21 -13.09 -4.36
C PRO A 216 -12.65 -11.97 -5.24
N GLN A 217 -11.33 -11.87 -5.33
CA GLN A 217 -10.71 -11.01 -6.34
C GLN A 217 -11.42 -11.28 -7.65
N SER A 218 -11.92 -10.23 -8.31
CA SER A 218 -12.52 -10.28 -9.65
C SER A 218 -11.92 -11.44 -10.43
N GLU A 219 -12.74 -12.44 -10.76
CA GLU A 219 -12.31 -13.73 -11.34
C GLU A 219 -11.43 -13.50 -12.59
N PHE A 220 -11.62 -12.32 -13.21
CA PHE A 220 -10.87 -11.81 -14.34
C PHE A 220 -10.00 -10.58 -14.01
N PRO A 221 -8.80 -10.46 -14.62
CA PRO A 221 -7.99 -9.24 -14.56
C PRO A 221 -8.72 -8.02 -15.14
N ARG A 222 -8.42 -6.82 -14.63
CA ARG A 222 -9.02 -5.54 -15.12
C ARG A 222 -8.69 -5.24 -16.58
N ASP A 223 -7.50 -5.63 -17.04
CA ASP A 223 -7.08 -5.52 -18.43
C ASP A 223 -6.78 -6.93 -18.97
N PRO A 224 -7.68 -7.49 -19.79
CA PRO A 224 -7.51 -8.84 -20.31
C PRO A 224 -6.53 -8.90 -21.49
N LEU A 225 -6.18 -7.77 -22.10
CA LEU A 225 -5.40 -7.72 -23.33
C LEU A 225 -3.90 -7.85 -23.07
N ALA A 226 -3.21 -8.61 -23.93
CA ALA A 226 -1.76 -8.72 -23.88
C ALA A 226 -1.09 -7.41 -24.32
N LYS A 227 -0.27 -6.82 -23.45
CA LYS A 227 0.49 -5.59 -23.76
C LYS A 227 1.75 -5.86 -24.60
N SER A 228 2.17 -7.12 -24.74
CA SER A 228 3.35 -7.52 -25.52
C SER A 228 3.27 -8.96 -26.01
N MET A 229 4.08 -9.33 -27.01
CA MET A 229 4.21 -10.71 -27.49
C MET A 229 4.65 -11.69 -26.39
N ALA A 230 5.43 -11.21 -25.41
CA ALA A 230 5.86 -12.03 -24.29
C ALA A 230 4.73 -12.29 -23.28
N ASP A 231 3.70 -11.45 -23.26
CA ASP A 231 2.52 -11.59 -22.40
C ASP A 231 1.32 -12.22 -23.12
N LEU A 232 1.43 -12.44 -24.43
CA LEU A 232 0.38 -13.08 -25.23
C LEU A 232 0.11 -14.51 -24.75
N VAL A 233 -1.16 -14.91 -24.84
CA VAL A 233 -1.62 -16.27 -24.55
C VAL A 233 -0.75 -17.32 -25.23
N THR A 234 -0.37 -18.34 -24.48
CA THR A 234 0.49 -19.40 -25.02
C THR A 234 -0.32 -20.41 -25.83
N PRO A 235 0.29 -21.10 -26.82
CA PRO A 235 -0.38 -22.19 -27.55
C PRO A 235 -0.92 -23.29 -26.64
N LYS A 236 -0.23 -23.55 -25.52
CA LYS A 236 -0.68 -24.50 -24.49
C LYS A 236 -1.98 -24.03 -23.82
N GLN A 237 -2.06 -22.75 -23.46
CA GLN A 237 -3.27 -22.16 -22.88
C GLN A 237 -4.43 -22.15 -23.87
N LEU A 238 -4.20 -21.77 -25.13
CA LEU A 238 -5.23 -21.86 -26.18
C LEU A 238 -5.74 -23.30 -26.36
N GLY A 239 -4.83 -24.28 -26.31
CA GLY A 239 -5.19 -25.69 -26.34
C GLY A 239 -6.09 -26.11 -25.17
N MET A 240 -5.75 -25.67 -23.96
CA MET A 240 -6.57 -25.93 -22.76
C MET A 240 -7.93 -25.26 -22.83
N ILE A 241 -7.98 -23.98 -23.23
CA ILE A 241 -9.22 -23.21 -23.39
C ILE A 241 -10.17 -23.93 -24.35
N ARG A 242 -9.68 -24.35 -25.53
CA ARG A 242 -10.49 -25.05 -26.53
C ARG A 242 -10.97 -26.42 -26.05
N ALA A 243 -10.16 -27.13 -25.28
CA ALA A 243 -10.53 -28.44 -24.73
C ALA A 243 -11.65 -28.30 -23.68
N LEU A 244 -11.49 -27.35 -22.75
CA LEU A 244 -12.46 -27.11 -21.67
C LEU A 244 -13.77 -26.53 -22.18
N ALA A 245 -13.74 -25.62 -23.16
CA ALA A 245 -14.96 -25.10 -23.77
C ALA A 245 -15.75 -26.20 -24.49
N ARG A 246 -15.07 -27.15 -25.16
CA ARG A 246 -15.71 -28.31 -25.76
C ARG A 246 -16.36 -29.22 -24.72
N GLU A 247 -15.70 -29.42 -23.59
CA GLU A 247 -16.25 -30.19 -22.47
C GLU A 247 -17.48 -29.51 -21.84
N ALA A 248 -17.45 -28.18 -21.72
CA ALA A 248 -18.56 -27.37 -21.24
C ALA A 248 -19.69 -27.18 -22.29
N GLY A 249 -19.46 -27.53 -23.55
CA GLY A 249 -20.43 -27.33 -24.64
C GLY A 249 -20.61 -25.87 -25.06
N VAL A 250 -19.60 -25.02 -24.85
CA VAL A 250 -19.64 -23.58 -25.10
C VAL A 250 -18.75 -23.19 -26.27
N GLU A 251 -19.17 -22.19 -27.05
CA GLU A 251 -18.35 -21.59 -28.11
C GLU A 251 -17.33 -20.63 -27.48
N VAL A 252 -16.05 -20.86 -27.74
CA VAL A 252 -14.95 -20.22 -27.00
C VAL A 252 -14.90 -18.71 -27.23
N GLU A 253 -15.05 -18.27 -28.48
CA GLU A 253 -14.89 -16.86 -28.86
C GLU A 253 -16.08 -16.03 -28.37
N GLU A 254 -17.30 -16.55 -28.46
CA GLU A 254 -18.52 -15.94 -27.94
C GLU A 254 -18.43 -15.78 -26.41
N GLU A 255 -17.99 -16.82 -25.70
CA GLU A 255 -17.83 -16.76 -24.25
C GLU A 255 -16.71 -15.80 -23.84
N CYS A 256 -15.57 -15.84 -24.52
CA CYS A 256 -14.46 -14.91 -24.28
C CYS A 256 -14.88 -13.46 -24.55
N GLN A 257 -15.63 -13.22 -25.63
CA GLN A 257 -16.17 -11.91 -25.97
C GLN A 257 -17.24 -11.44 -24.98
N SER A 258 -18.06 -12.36 -24.45
CA SER A 258 -19.08 -12.05 -23.44
C SER A 258 -18.44 -11.64 -22.12
N VAL A 259 -17.45 -12.40 -21.67
CA VAL A 259 -16.88 -12.26 -20.32
C VAL A 259 -15.73 -11.24 -20.28
N LEU A 260 -14.83 -11.29 -21.27
CA LEU A 260 -13.59 -10.51 -21.31
C LEU A 260 -13.58 -9.43 -22.41
N ARG A 261 -14.61 -9.38 -23.26
CA ARG A 261 -14.77 -8.38 -24.34
C ARG A 261 -13.60 -8.33 -25.32
N CYS A 262 -12.88 -9.43 -25.48
CA CYS A 262 -11.77 -9.57 -26.40
C CYS A 262 -11.72 -10.96 -27.01
N LYS A 263 -10.92 -11.12 -28.07
CA LYS A 263 -10.71 -12.42 -28.72
C LYS A 263 -9.77 -13.28 -27.90
N THR A 264 -9.90 -14.60 -28.04
CA THR A 264 -9.06 -15.53 -27.28
C THR A 264 -7.57 -15.39 -27.59
N GLU A 265 -7.24 -14.99 -28.82
CA GLU A 265 -5.86 -14.80 -29.29
C GLU A 265 -5.22 -13.51 -28.75
N GLU A 266 -6.01 -12.56 -28.26
CA GLU A 266 -5.55 -11.26 -27.76
C GLU A 266 -5.33 -11.26 -26.24
N LEU A 267 -5.67 -12.38 -25.57
CA LEU A 267 -5.57 -12.51 -24.13
C LEU A 267 -4.13 -12.42 -23.64
N SER A 268 -3.95 -11.74 -22.52
CA SER A 268 -2.75 -11.88 -21.69
C SER A 268 -2.68 -13.27 -21.08
N LYS A 269 -1.47 -13.74 -20.74
CA LYS A 269 -1.28 -15.04 -20.05
C LYS A 269 -2.07 -15.13 -18.75
N ARG A 270 -2.22 -14.01 -18.05
CA ARG A 270 -2.98 -13.92 -16.81
C ARG A 270 -4.48 -14.05 -17.08
N ALA A 271 -5.00 -13.30 -18.04
CA ALA A 271 -6.42 -13.37 -18.41
C ALA A 271 -6.80 -14.75 -18.97
N ALA A 272 -5.92 -15.36 -19.77
CA ALA A 272 -6.10 -16.73 -20.24
C ALA A 272 -6.16 -17.76 -19.10
N SER A 273 -5.37 -17.57 -18.04
CA SER A 273 -5.40 -18.46 -16.87
C SER A 273 -6.72 -18.33 -16.09
N SER A 274 -7.17 -17.10 -15.86
CA SER A 274 -8.50 -16.83 -15.28
C SER A 274 -9.64 -17.42 -16.13
N PHE A 275 -9.56 -17.29 -17.45
CA PHE A 275 -10.55 -17.83 -18.37
C PHE A 275 -10.58 -19.36 -18.39
N ILE A 276 -9.43 -20.02 -18.23
CA ILE A 276 -9.36 -21.47 -18.05
C ILE A 276 -10.12 -21.91 -16.79
N ASP A 277 -9.97 -21.19 -15.68
CA ASP A 277 -10.62 -21.56 -14.42
C ASP A 277 -12.14 -21.34 -14.49
N HIS A 278 -12.59 -20.27 -15.16
CA HIS A 278 -14.01 -20.06 -15.50
C HIS A 278 -14.61 -21.22 -16.30
N LEU A 279 -13.93 -21.65 -17.37
CA LEU A 279 -14.39 -22.77 -18.20
C LEU A 279 -14.44 -24.11 -17.44
N LYS A 280 -13.52 -24.34 -16.49
CA LYS A 280 -13.60 -25.51 -15.60
C LYS A 280 -14.84 -25.47 -14.71
N GLY A 281 -15.19 -24.29 -14.20
CA GLY A 281 -16.41 -24.08 -13.42
C GLY A 281 -17.65 -24.45 -14.22
N LEU A 282 -17.76 -23.94 -15.46
CA LEU A 282 -18.86 -24.27 -16.37
C LEU A 282 -18.97 -25.77 -16.69
N GLY A 283 -17.84 -26.45 -16.91
CA GLY A 283 -17.83 -27.91 -17.12
C GLY A 283 -18.34 -28.70 -15.91
N GLN A 284 -18.03 -28.26 -14.69
CA GLN A 284 -18.54 -28.88 -13.46
C GLN A 284 -20.04 -28.64 -13.27
N GLU A 285 -20.54 -27.45 -13.61
CA GLU A 285 -21.98 -27.12 -13.56
C GLU A 285 -22.78 -27.90 -14.60
N ALA A 286 -22.26 -28.04 -15.83
CA ALA A 286 -22.89 -28.85 -16.88
C ALA A 286 -23.00 -30.33 -16.47
N THR A 287 -21.94 -30.87 -15.85
CA THR A 287 -21.89 -32.27 -15.40
C THR A 287 -22.82 -32.54 -14.21
N THR A 288 -22.92 -31.59 -13.27
CA THR A 288 -23.79 -31.73 -12.07
C THR A 288 -25.25 -31.40 -12.35
N GLY A 289 -25.53 -30.51 -13.31
CA GLY A 289 -26.89 -30.17 -13.76
C GLY A 289 -27.58 -31.27 -14.58
N GLY A 290 -26.81 -32.09 -15.31
CA GLY A 290 -27.33 -33.21 -16.11
C GLY A 290 -27.92 -34.36 -15.27
N MET A 291 -27.51 -34.49 -14.00
CA MET A 291 -27.94 -35.59 -13.12
C MET A 291 -29.27 -35.36 -12.40
N ARG A 292 -29.88 -34.16 -12.49
CA ARG A 292 -31.14 -33.82 -11.78
C ARG A 292 -32.42 -33.94 -12.64
N ARG A 293 -32.33 -34.33 -13.91
CA ARG A 293 -33.51 -34.54 -14.79
C ARG A 293 -33.68 -36.01 -15.18
N ALA A 294 -33.82 -36.87 -14.19
CA ALA A 294 -34.38 -38.21 -14.37
C ALA A 294 -34.99 -38.68 -13.03
N SER A 295 -36.17 -38.17 -12.70
CA SER A 295 -37.10 -38.73 -11.71
C SER A 295 -38.50 -38.26 -12.02
#